data_AF-A0A0G1ICF2-F1
#
_entry.id   AF-A0A0G1ICF2-F1
#
_cell.length_a   1.000
_cell.length_b   1.000
_cell.length_c   1.000
_cell.angle_alpha   90.00
_cell.angle_beta   90.00
_cell.angle_gamma   90.00
#
_symmetry.space_group_name_H-M   'P 1'
#
loop_
_entity.id
_entity.type
_entity.pdbx_description
1 polymer ?
#
loop_
_entity_poly.entity_id
_entity_poly.type
_entity_poly.pdbx_seq_one_letter_code
_entity_poly.pdbx_strand_id
1 'polypeptide(L)'
;NGSSPAFVFYGQRIIGFMVNLLGVAVVMMYIIGGLQWMLSAGSEDKISKAKKTLLYATIGAIVVLSSYLLIKFIFNPIAATLVTG
;
A
#
# COMPACT_ATOMS: atom_id res chain seq x y z
N ASN A 1 9.91 -10.81 -29.83
CA ASN A 1 10.70 -9.80 -29.10
C ASN A 1 10.20 -8.43 -29.55
N GLY A 2 9.21 -7.85 -28.85
CA GLY A 2 8.58 -6.60 -29.28
C GLY A 2 7.05 -6.55 -29.21
N SER A 3 6.48 -6.83 -28.04
CA SER A 3 5.11 -6.41 -27.70
C SER A 3 5.12 -5.97 -26.24
N SER A 4 5.88 -4.90 -26.00
CA SER A 4 5.79 -4.05 -24.84
C SER A 4 4.74 -2.99 -25.17
N PRO A 5 3.43 -3.25 -24.97
CA PRO A 5 2.41 -2.24 -25.20
C PRO A 5 2.74 -1.02 -24.36
N ALA A 6 3.10 0.09 -25.00
CA ALA A 6 3.51 1.32 -24.31
C ALA A 6 2.48 1.74 -23.24
N PHE A 7 1.19 1.42 -23.45
CA PHE A 7 0.12 1.62 -22.47
C PHE A 7 0.32 0.89 -21.13
N VAL A 8 0.93 -0.30 -21.10
CA VAL A 8 1.25 -1.03 -19.86
C VAL A 8 2.41 -0.37 -19.13
N PHE A 9 3.42 0.11 -19.84
CA PHE A 9 4.55 0.82 -19.23
C PHE A 9 4.12 2.16 -18.63
N TYR A 10 3.26 2.92 -19.33
CA TYR A 10 2.71 4.16 -18.80
C TYR A 10 1.76 3.93 -17.63
N GLY A 11 0.85 2.93 -17.73
CA GLY A 11 -0.04 2.56 -16.64
C GLY A 11 0.71 2.14 -15.38
N GLN A 12 1.70 1.26 -15.52
CA GLN A 12 2.50 0.76 -14.40
C GLN A 12 3.37 1.84 -13.75
N ARG A 13 3.82 2.86 -14.50
CA ARG A 13 4.57 4.01 -13.97
C ARG A 13 3.70 4.90 -13.08
N ILE A 14 2.50 5.24 -13.54
CA ILE A 14 1.56 6.13 -12.83
C ILE A 14 1.03 5.43 -11.57
N ILE A 15 0.63 4.17 -11.70
CA ILE A 15 0.08 3.39 -10.58
C ILE A 15 1.18 3.08 -9.56
N GLY A 16 2.39 2.71 -10.02
CA GLY A 16 3.52 2.49 -9.13
C GLY A 16 3.91 3.72 -8.33
N PHE A 17 3.72 4.92 -8.90
CA PHE A 17 3.93 6.19 -8.20
C PHE A 17 2.86 6.45 -7.14
N MET A 18 1.58 6.22 -7.45
CA MET A 18 0.50 6.38 -6.47
C MET A 18 0.61 5.38 -5.31
N VAL A 19 0.91 4.11 -5.60
CA VAL A 19 1.07 3.07 -4.57
C VAL A 19 2.30 3.33 -3.70
N ASN A 20 3.42 3.81 -4.26
CA ASN A 20 4.57 4.22 -3.46
C ASN A 20 4.24 5.38 -2.52
N LEU A 21 3.55 6.40 -3.03
CA LEU A 21 3.19 7.58 -2.24
C LEU A 21 2.26 7.20 -1.07
N LEU A 22 1.27 6.35 -1.32
CA LEU A 22 0.41 5.80 -0.27
C LEU A 22 1.20 4.93 0.72
N GLY A 23 2.11 4.08 0.23
CA GLY A 23 2.93 3.22 1.08
C GLY A 23 3.76 4.00 2.09
N VAL A 24 4.37 5.11 1.66
CA VAL A 24 5.13 6.01 2.55
C VAL A 24 4.21 6.66 3.59
N ALA A 25 3.02 7.11 3.19
CA ALA A 25 2.05 7.71 4.12
C ALA A 25 1.62 6.73 5.22
N VAL A 26 1.40 5.45 4.88
CA VAL A 26 1.06 4.40 5.85
C VAL A 26 2.17 4.20 6.88
N VAL A 27 3.43 4.13 6.45
CA VAL A 27 4.58 4.00 7.35
C VAL A 27 4.66 5.21 8.30
N MET A 28 4.40 6.41 7.79
CA MET A 28 4.40 7.62 8.62
C MET A 28 3.33 7.59 9.70
N MET A 29 2.12 7.10 9.39
CA MET A 29 1.06 6.91 10.39
C MET A 29 1.43 5.86 11.45
N TYR A 30 2.14 4.80 11.07
CA TYR A 30 2.66 3.80 12.01
C TYR A 30 3.67 4.39 13.00
N ILE A 31 4.59 5.22 12.50
CA ILE A 31 5.58 5.89 13.36
C ILE A 31 4.89 6.80 14.37
N ILE A 32 3.95 7.63 13.93
CA ILE A 32 3.23 8.57 14.81
C ILE A 32 2.37 7.81 15.83
N GLY A 33 1.65 6.77 15.41
CA GLY A 33 0.82 5.94 16.29
C GLY A 33 1.64 5.15 17.30
N GLY A 34 2.78 4.60 16.88
CA GLY A 34 3.70 3.86 17.74
C GLY A 34 4.40 4.74 18.77
N LEU A 35 4.90 5.92 18.34
CA LEU A 35 5.46 6.91 19.26
C LEU A 35 4.42 7.36 20.28
N GLN A 36 3.19 7.66 19.83
CA GLN A 36 2.12 8.06 20.74
C GLN A 36 1.76 6.96 21.74
N TRP A 37 1.80 5.69 21.33
CA TRP A 37 1.60 4.56 22.24
C TRP A 37 2.70 4.48 23.30
N MET A 38 3.97 4.61 22.90
CA MET A 38 5.12 4.59 23.83
C MET A 38 5.11 5.80 24.78
N LEU A 39 4.72 6.98 24.29
CA LEU A 39 4.64 8.22 25.07
C LEU A 39 3.39 8.32 25.97
N SER A 40 2.48 7.35 25.91
CA SER A 40 1.20 7.39 26.64
C SER A 40 1.34 7.23 28.16
N ALA A 41 2.51 6.82 28.65
CA ALA A 41 2.93 6.85 30.07
C ALA A 41 1.90 6.30 31.09
N GLY A 42 1.04 5.36 30.68
CA GLY A 42 0.02 4.75 31.55
C GLY A 42 -1.35 5.44 31.56
N SER A 43 -1.57 6.52 30.80
CA SER A 43 -2.91 7.11 30.64
C SER A 43 -3.77 6.28 29.68
N GLU A 44 -4.87 5.71 30.19
CA GLU A 44 -5.78 4.86 29.39
C GLU A 44 -6.31 5.58 28.14
N ASP A 45 -6.60 6.87 28.24
CA ASP A 45 -7.09 7.68 27.11
C ASP A 45 -6.08 7.73 25.95
N LYS A 46 -4.79 7.93 26.26
CA LYS A 46 -3.77 7.98 25.21
C LYS A 46 -3.46 6.59 24.66
N ILE A 47 -3.52 5.55 25.48
CA ILE A 47 -3.40 4.16 25.03
C ILE A 47 -4.55 3.80 24.09
N SER A 48 -5.78 4.16 24.43
CA SER A 48 -6.97 3.92 23.59
C SER A 48 -6.86 4.68 22.26
N LYS A 49 -6.43 5.94 22.30
CA LYS A 49 -6.21 6.75 21.10
C LYS A 49 -5.10 6.18 20.21
N ALA A 50 -3.98 5.78 20.80
CA ALA A 50 -2.86 5.18 20.07
C ALA A 50 -3.24 3.83 19.43
N LYS A 51 -3.99 2.98 20.14
CA LYS A 51 -4.55 1.73 19.60
C LYS A 51 -5.45 1.98 18.38
N LYS A 52 -6.32 3.01 18.44
CA LYS A 52 -7.12 3.40 17.28
C LYS A 52 -6.25 3.85 16.10
N THR A 53 -5.24 4.68 16.34
CA THR A 53 -4.30 5.10 15.29
C THR A 53 -3.56 3.92 14.66
N LEU A 54 -3.10 2.97 15.47
CA LEU A 54 -2.47 1.74 15.00
C LEU A 54 -3.44 0.86 14.19
N LEU A 55 -4.71 0.78 14.58
CA LEU A 55 -5.74 0.08 13.80
C LEU A 55 -5.94 0.72 12.42
N TYR A 56 -6.06 2.05 12.34
CA TYR A 56 -6.17 2.75 11.07
C TYR A 56 -4.92 2.57 10.19
N ALA A 57 -3.73 2.61 10.79
CA ALA A 57 -2.48 2.37 10.09
C ALA A 57 -2.40 0.93 9.54
N THR A 58 -2.87 -0.06 10.31
CA THR A 58 -2.93 -1.47 9.91
C THR A 58 -3.88 -1.68 8.73
N ILE A 59 -5.06 -1.06 8.76
CA ILE A 59 -6.01 -1.09 7.64
C ILE A 59 -5.36 -0.48 6.39
N GLY A 60 -4.68 0.66 6.52
CA GLY A 60 -3.94 1.29 5.43
C GLY A 60 -2.87 0.36 4.82
N ALA A 61 -2.12 -0.36 5.65
CA ALA A 61 -1.13 -1.33 5.18
C ALA A 61 -1.77 -2.49 4.40
N ILE A 62 -2.88 -3.04 4.92
CA ILE A 62 -3.64 -4.11 4.25
C ILE A 62 -4.15 -3.65 2.89
N VAL A 63 -4.63 -2.41 2.78
CA VAL A 63 -5.10 -1.83 1.51
C VAL A 63 -3.97 -1.75 0.48
N VAL A 64 -2.77 -1.30 0.89
CA VAL A 64 -1.60 -1.22 -0.01
C VAL A 64 -1.17 -2.61 -0.48
N LEU A 65 -1.11 -3.58 0.44
CA LEU A 65 -0.81 -4.98 0.13
C LEU A 65 -1.84 -5.58 -0.84
N SER A 66 -3.13 -5.38 -0.56
CA SER A 66 -4.24 -5.85 -1.40
C SER A 66 -4.23 -5.20 -2.78
N SER A 67 -3.93 -3.90 -2.85
CA SER A 67 -3.79 -3.18 -4.12
C SER A 67 -2.71 -3.83 -5.01
N TYR A 68 -1.55 -4.14 -4.44
CA TYR A 68 -0.46 -4.77 -5.18
C TYR A 68 -0.84 -6.17 -5.72
N LEU A 69 -1.57 -6.95 -4.93
CA LEU A 69 -2.08 -8.26 -5.33
C LEU A 69 -3.12 -8.15 -6.45
N LEU A 70 -4.09 -7.25 -6.32
CA LEU A 70 -5.14 -7.02 -7.32
C LEU A 70 -4.56 -6.57 -8.66
N ILE A 71 -3.58 -5.67 -8.64
CA ILE A 71 -2.90 -5.20 -9.85
C ILE A 71 -2.22 -6.38 -10.55
N LYS A 72 -1.44 -7.19 -9.82
CA LYS A 72 -0.81 -8.37 -10.40
C LYS A 72 -1.84 -9.33 -10.97
N PHE A 73 -2.96 -9.54 -10.28
CA PHE A 73 -4.03 -10.44 -10.71
C PHE A 73 -4.70 -9.98 -12.02
N ILE A 74 -4.89 -8.66 -12.21
CA ILE A 74 -5.51 -8.10 -13.42
C ILE A 74 -4.52 -8.05 -14.59
N PHE A 75 -3.25 -7.74 -14.34
CA PHE A 75 -2.25 -7.56 -15.40
C PHE A 75 -1.58 -8.87 -15.86
N ASN A 76 -1.47 -9.91 -15.01
CA ASN A 76 -0.89 -11.20 -15.40
C ASN A 76 -1.59 -11.88 -16.58
N PRO A 77 -2.93 -12.00 -16.63
CA PRO A 77 -3.60 -12.67 -17.75
C PRO A 77 -3.38 -11.90 -19.07
N ILE A 78 -3.30 -10.57 -19.03
CA ILE A 78 -3.09 -9.73 -20.21
C ILE A 78 -1.66 -9.88 -20.75
N ALA A 79 -0.66 -10.03 -19.89
CA ALA A 79 0.73 -10.24 -20.31
C ALA A 79 0.98 -11.67 -20.82
N ALA A 80 0.30 -12.68 -20.24
CA ALA A 80 0.44 -14.08 -20.65
C ALA A 80 -0.14 -14.35 -22.05
N THR A 81 -1.29 -13.74 -22.39
CA THR A 81 -1.95 -13.93 -23.69
C THR A 81 -1.18 -13.31 -24.87
N LEU A 82 -0.30 -12.34 -24.64
CA LEU A 82 0.52 -11.70 -25.69
C LEU A 82 1.84 -12.43 -25.99
N VAL A 83 2.22 -13.43 -25.18
CA VAL A 83 3.46 -14.21 -25.33
C VAL A 83 3.22 -15.59 -25.94
N THR A 84 1.99 -16.10 -25.90
CA THR A 84 1.58 -17.39 -26.48
C THR A 84 0.78 -17.27 -27.78
N GLY A 85 0.68 -16.07 -28.37
CA GLY A 85 0.05 -15.80 -29.67
C GLY A 85 1.04 -15.30 -30.70
#